data_AF-A0A5J4LMJ9-F1
#
_entry.id   AF-A0A5J4LMJ9-F1
#
_cell.length_a   1.000
_cell.length_b   1.000
_cell.length_c   1.000
_cell.angle_alpha   90.00
_cell.angle_beta   90.00
_cell.angle_gamma   90.00
#
_symmetry.space_group_name_H-M   'P 1'
#
loop_
_entity.id
_entity.type
_entity.pdbx_description
1 polymer ?
#
loop_
_entity_poly.entity_id
_entity_poly.type
_entity_poly.pdbx_seq_one_letter_code
_entity_poly.pdbx_strand_id
1 'polypeptide(L)' 'MADWKQISGGLTTISVGSRTHVWGVNSLGQMYRYTGHDSNPWIGIPGKAVDIGVAADGTVWHVNSGGGIYRYTGDQPS' A
#
# COMPACT_ATOMS: atom_id res chain seq x y z
N MET A 1 -2.36 -23.55 -16.26
CA MET A 1 -2.58 -22.14 -16.63
C MET A 1 -2.61 -21.34 -15.34
N ALA A 2 -2.08 -20.11 -15.34
CA ALA A 2 -2.14 -19.26 -14.16
C ALA A 2 -3.43 -18.43 -14.21
N ASP A 3 -4.19 -18.43 -13.12
CA ASP A 3 -5.47 -17.73 -13.00
C ASP A 3 -5.37 -16.55 -12.03
N TRP A 4 -6.23 -15.56 -12.23
CA TRP A 4 -6.39 -14.44 -11.30
C TRP A 4 -7.11 -14.91 -10.03
N LYS A 5 -6.52 -14.62 -8.88
CA LYS A 5 -7.16 -14.82 -7.57
C LYS A 5 -7.62 -13.47 -7.03
N GLN A 6 -8.92 -13.32 -6.84
CA GLN A 6 -9.47 -12.15 -6.17
C GLN A 6 -9.07 -12.18 -4.68
N ILE A 7 -8.50 -11.08 -4.19
CA ILE A 7 -8.18 -10.86 -2.78
C ILE A 7 -9.24 -9.94 -2.19
N SER A 8 -9.70 -10.26 -0.97
CA SER A 8 -10.70 -9.43 -0.29
C SER A 8 -10.15 -8.02 -0.01
N GLY A 9 -10.99 -7.01 -0.18
CA GLY A 9 -10.61 -5.61 -0.01
C GLY A 9 -11.28 -4.70 -1.03
N GLY A 10 -10.93 -3.42 -1.00
CA GLY A 10 -11.43 -2.41 -1.93
C GLY A 10 -10.42 -1.27 -2.06
N LEU A 11 -9.59 -1.32 -3.09
CA LEU A 11 -8.55 -0.33 -3.37
C LEU A 11 -8.84 0.33 -4.73
N THR A 12 -8.58 1.62 -4.82
CA THR A 12 -8.64 2.39 -6.07
C THR A 12 -7.26 2.55 -6.70
N THR A 13 -6.20 2.48 -5.88
CA THR A 13 -4.81 2.57 -6.32
C THR A 13 -3.99 1.51 -5.60
N ILE A 14 -3.06 0.86 -6.30
CA ILE A 14 -2.16 -0.15 -5.76
C ILE A 14 -0.76 0.01 -6.36
N SER A 15 0.27 -0.16 -5.54
CA SER A 15 1.68 -0.16 -5.96
C SER A 15 2.40 -1.37 -5.36
N VAL A 16 3.26 -1.98 -6.17
CA VAL A 16 3.94 -3.24 -5.84
C VAL A 16 5.43 -3.10 -6.11
N GLY A 17 6.24 -3.13 -5.06
CA GLY A 17 7.70 -3.22 -5.16
C GLY A 17 8.21 -4.66 -5.12
N SER A 18 7.51 -5.55 -4.41
CA SER A 18 7.84 -6.97 -4.31
C SER A 18 6.63 -7.79 -3.85
N ARG A 19 6.76 -9.12 -3.76
CA ARG A 19 5.71 -10.00 -3.20
C ARG A 19 5.30 -9.61 -1.77
N THR A 20 6.21 -9.02 -0.99
CA THR A 20 5.98 -8.61 0.41
C THR A 20 5.79 -7.11 0.57
N HIS A 21 6.02 -6.33 -0.48
CA HIS A 21 5.86 -4.88 -0.51
C HIS A 21 4.75 -4.50 -1.49
N VAL A 22 3.51 -4.67 -1.03
CA VAL A 22 2.30 -4.26 -1.74
C VAL A 22 1.56 -3.27 -0.86
N TRP A 23 1.22 -2.13 -1.44
CA TRP A 23 0.49 -1.06 -0.77
C TRP A 23 -0.62 -0.54 -1.66
N GLY A 24 -1.65 0.02 -1.05
CA GLY A 24 -2.70 0.66 -1.82
C GLY A 24 -3.53 1.64 -1.01
N VAL A 25 -4.39 2.34 -1.74
CA VAL A 25 -5.28 3.37 -1.23
C VAL A 25 -6.71 3.02 -1.63
N ASN A 26 -7.67 3.19 -0.72
CA ASN A 26 -9.10 3.02 -1.03
C ASN A 26 -9.77 4.34 -1.46
N SER A 27 -11.04 4.27 -1.84
CA SER A 27 -11.83 5.44 -2.27
C SER A 27 -12.00 6.52 -1.18
N LEU A 28 -11.78 6.17 0.09
CA LEU A 28 -11.80 7.11 1.22
C LEU A 28 -10.41 7.72 1.51
N GLY A 29 -9.41 7.42 0.68
CA GLY A 29 -8.02 7.83 0.85
C GLY A 29 -7.29 7.08 1.97
N GLN A 30 -7.85 6.01 2.53
CA GLN A 30 -7.19 5.21 3.57
C GLN A 30 -6.11 4.34 2.94
N MET A 31 -4.95 4.29 3.58
CA MET A 31 -3.80 3.50 3.12
C MET A 31 -3.80 2.12 3.77
N TYR A 32 -3.40 1.12 2.99
CA TYR A 32 -3.26 -0.25 3.43
C TYR A 32 -1.94 -0.85 2.95
N ARG A 33 -1.31 -1.64 3.81
CA ARG A 33 -0.17 -2.50 3.46
C ARG A 33 -0.64 -3.95 3.40
N TYR A 34 -0.15 -4.69 2.43
CA TYR A 34 -0.40 -6.12 2.34
C TYR A 34 0.33 -6.90 3.44
N THR A 35 -0.36 -7.84 4.08
CA THR A 35 0.17 -8.62 5.21
C THR A 35 1.02 -9.81 4.78
N GLY A 36 0.97 -10.20 3.51
CA GLY A 36 1.52 -11.48 3.04
C GLY A 36 0.53 -12.65 3.09
N HIS A 37 -0.68 -12.46 3.62
CA HIS A 37 -1.67 -13.52 3.83
C HIS A 37 -3.04 -13.19 3.22
N ASP A 38 -3.42 -13.90 2.15
CA ASP A 38 -4.70 -13.70 1.43
C ASP A 38 -5.97 -13.79 2.32
N SER A 39 -5.92 -14.52 3.43
CA SER A 39 -7.06 -14.67 4.36
C SER A 39 -7.27 -13.45 5.26
N ASN A 40 -6.22 -12.66 5.51
CA ASN A 40 -6.27 -11.39 6.21
C ASN A 40 -5.33 -10.39 5.53
N PRO A 41 -5.67 -9.93 4.32
CA PRO A 41 -4.69 -9.40 3.37
C PRO A 41 -4.19 -8.01 3.69
N TRP A 42 -4.95 -7.17 4.41
CA TRP A 42 -4.64 -5.74 4.51
C TRP A 42 -4.54 -5.30 5.97
N ILE A 43 -3.48 -4.56 6.29
CA ILE A 43 -3.36 -3.80 7.53
C ILE A 43 -3.48 -2.31 7.22
N GLY A 44 -4.33 -1.60 7.98
CA GLY A 44 -4.53 -0.17 7.82
C GLY A 44 -3.35 0.64 8.34
N ILE A 45 -2.93 1.63 7.57
CA ILE A 45 -1.84 2.55 7.94
C ILE A 45 -2.44 3.93 8.20
N PRO A 46 -2.15 4.56 9.36
CA PRO A 46 -2.67 5.89 9.67
C PRO A 46 -2.28 6.93 8.62
N GLY A 47 -3.24 7.81 8.29
CA GLY A 47 -3.06 8.88 7.31
C GLY A 47 -4.04 8.80 6.15
N LYS A 48 -3.91 9.75 5.22
CA LYS A 48 -4.71 9.84 4.00
C LYS A 48 -3.81 10.10 2.80
N ALA A 49 -3.99 9.30 1.75
CA ALA A 49 -3.29 9.45 0.49
C ALA A 49 -4.27 9.51 -0.68
N VAL A 50 -3.82 10.04 -1.81
CA VAL A 50 -4.49 9.93 -3.11
C VAL A 50 -3.68 9.06 -4.08
N ASP A 51 -2.36 8.98 -3.88
CA ASP A 51 -1.47 8.11 -4.64
C ASP A 51 -0.33 7.60 -3.76
N ILE A 52 0.19 6.41 -4.07
CA ILE A 52 1.21 5.72 -3.30
C ILE A 52 2.16 4.95 -4.22
N GLY A 53 3.47 5.10 -3.98
CA GLY A 53 4.54 4.43 -4.71
C GLY A 53 5.40 3.58 -3.78
N VAL A 54 5.79 2.41 -4.27
CA VAL A 54 6.58 1.41 -3.53
C VAL A 54 7.73 0.94 -4.41
N ALA A 55 8.95 1.03 -3.91
CA ALA A 55 10.15 0.53 -4.58
C ALA A 55 10.50 -0.89 -4.12
N ALA A 56 11.32 -1.59 -4.92
CA ALA A 56 11.72 -2.98 -4.63
C ALA A 56 12.55 -3.12 -3.34
N ASP A 57 13.25 -2.07 -2.93
CA ASP A 57 14.03 -1.98 -1.70
C ASP A 57 13.16 -1.78 -0.44
N GLY A 58 11.84 -1.67 -0.59
CA GLY A 58 10.90 -1.41 0.50
C GLY A 58 10.67 0.08 0.78
N THR A 59 11.29 1.00 0.03
CA THR A 59 11.01 2.43 0.15
C THR A 59 9.58 2.74 -0.29
N VAL A 60 8.81 3.45 0.53
CA VAL A 60 7.42 3.84 0.25
C VAL A 60 7.25 5.34 0.36
N TRP A 61 6.57 5.92 -0.63
CA TRP A 61 6.17 7.33 -0.65
C TRP A 61 4.69 7.44 -0.96
N HIS A 62 4.02 8.45 -0.40
CA HIS A 62 2.67 8.79 -0.79
C HIS A 62 2.49 10.30 -0.91
N VAL A 63 1.45 10.70 -1.64
CA VAL A 63 0.98 12.08 -1.69
C VAL A 63 -0.46 12.16 -1.17
N ASN A 64 -0.79 13.22 -0.44
CA ASN A 64 -2.15 13.46 0.03
C ASN A 64 -2.93 14.37 -0.92
N SER A 65 -4.22 14.56 -0.67
CA SER A 65 -5.10 15.41 -1.50
C SER A 65 -4.72 16.89 -1.52
N GLY A 66 -3.94 17.35 -0.53
CA GLY A 66 -3.39 18.70 -0.47
C GLY A 66 -2.03 18.85 -1.18
N GLY A 67 -1.53 17.80 -1.83
CA GLY A 67 -0.21 17.81 -2.48
C GLY A 67 0.97 17.64 -1.53
N GLY A 68 0.73 17.34 -0.25
CA GLY A 68 1.79 17.01 0.70
C GLY A 68 2.45 15.69 0.34
N ILE A 69 3.78 15.64 0.43
CA ILE A 69 4.61 14.49 0.02
C ILE A 69 5.23 13.88 1.28
N TYR A 70 5.08 12.57 1.45
CA TYR A 70 5.50 11.87 2.66
C TYR A 70 6.24 10.58 2.33
N ARG A 71 7.33 10.31 3.05
CA ARG A 71 8.03 9.03 3.05
C ARG A 71 7.61 8.20 4.26
N TYR A 72 7.32 6.93 4.05
CA TYR A 72 7.08 5.99 5.15
C TYR A 72 8.39 5.66 5.87
N THR A 73 8.40 5.76 7.19
CA THR A 73 9.58 5.47 8.02
C THR A 73 9.45 4.20 8.86
N GLY A 74 8.30 3.52 8.82
CA GLY A 74 8.02 2.36 9.68
C GLY A 74 8.87 1.12 9.40
N ASP A 75 9.49 1.02 8.22
CA ASP A 75 10.39 -0.08 7.84
C ASP A 75 11.88 0.32 7.91
N GLN A 76 12.23 1.55 8.27
CA GLN A 76 13.63 1.94 8.48
C GLN A 76 14.08 1.47 9.88
N PRO A 77 15.21 0.73 10.00
CA PRO A 77 15.80 0.51 11.31
C PRO A 77 16.15 1.87 11.93
N SER A 78 15.75 2.05 13.19
CA SER A 78 16.11 3.20 14.02
C SER A 78 17.62 3.41 14.08
#